data_AF-A0A846C0S2-F1
#
_entry.id   AF-A0A846C0S2-F1
#
_cell.length_a   1.000
_cell.length_b   1.000
_cell.length_c   1.000
_cell.angle_alpha   90.00
_cell.angle_beta   90.00
_cell.angle_gamma   90.00
#
_symmetry.space_group_name_H-M   'P 1'
#
loop_
_entity.id
_entity.type
_entity.pdbx_description
1 polymer ?
#
loop_
_entity_poly.entity_id
_entity_poly.type
_entity_poly.pdbx_seq_one_letter_code
_entity_poly.pdbx_strand_id
1 'polypeptide(L)'
;MNQSLLIWGAVLIFGFPILTIVLGQLGDSLKRREHPFATFVRNLQYFVLPPLILLLIFEQILGWKELVVFLQVLETVLWIAIIYTTLSLLRVVLTLDEKYYPWQIPVANLFFQVIRAAVILVLVGYALAEVWKVDISKAAQAFGIGSLVIALALQDTLSNLVSGFLLLADSPF
;
A
#
# COMPACT_ATOMS: atom_id res chain seq x y z
N MET A 1 -18.44 -31.67 -14.13
CA MET A 1 -17.73 -30.38 -14.32
C MET A 1 -18.30 -29.43 -13.28
N ASN A 2 -17.51 -29.08 -12.25
CA ASN A 2 -18.02 -28.31 -11.11
C ASN A 2 -18.47 -26.92 -11.57
N GLN A 3 -19.67 -26.49 -11.19
CA GLN A 3 -20.20 -25.17 -11.53
C GLN A 3 -19.27 -24.03 -11.09
N SER A 4 -18.47 -24.23 -10.04
CA SER A 4 -17.46 -23.28 -9.58
C SER A 4 -16.34 -23.05 -10.61
N LEU A 5 -15.87 -24.09 -11.30
CA LEU A 5 -14.83 -23.96 -12.33
C LEU A 5 -15.33 -23.16 -13.54
N LEU A 6 -16.62 -23.31 -13.89
CA LEU A 6 -17.23 -22.55 -14.97
C LEU A 6 -17.35 -21.07 -14.63
N ILE A 7 -17.73 -20.73 -13.40
CA ILE A 7 -17.83 -19.34 -12.94
C ILE A 7 -16.43 -18.70 -12.88
N TRP A 8 -15.44 -19.36 -12.28
CA TRP A 8 -14.07 -18.83 -12.21
C TRP A 8 -13.40 -18.74 -13.58
N GLY A 9 -13.65 -19.71 -14.46
CA GLY A 9 -13.22 -19.66 -15.85
C GLY A 9 -13.83 -18.47 -16.59
N ALA A 10 -15.14 -18.22 -16.45
CA ALA A 10 -15.79 -17.05 -17.04
C ALA A 10 -15.27 -15.73 -16.46
N VAL A 11 -15.06 -15.64 -15.14
CA VAL A 11 -14.48 -14.47 -14.48
C VAL A 11 -13.06 -14.19 -14.99
N LEU A 12 -12.23 -15.20 -15.20
CA LEU A 12 -10.90 -15.01 -15.77
C LEU A 12 -10.96 -14.62 -17.26
N ILE A 13 -11.80 -15.29 -18.05
CA ILE A 13 -11.91 -15.03 -19.50
C ILE A 13 -12.45 -13.63 -19.78
N PHE A 14 -13.44 -13.16 -19.03
CA PHE A 14 -14.07 -11.85 -19.25
C PHE A 14 -13.51 -10.78 -18.33
N GLY A 15 -13.36 -11.08 -17.04
CA GLY A 15 -12.92 -10.12 -16.04
C GLY A 15 -11.50 -9.64 -16.28
N PHE A 16 -10.56 -10.51 -16.65
CA PHE A 16 -9.18 -10.09 -16.87
C PHE A 16 -9.03 -9.11 -18.06
N PRO A 17 -9.58 -9.40 -19.27
CA PRO A 17 -9.53 -8.43 -20.36
C PRO A 17 -10.23 -7.11 -20.02
N ILE A 18 -11.41 -7.16 -19.39
CA ILE A 18 -12.14 -5.96 -18.98
C ILE A 18 -11.28 -5.11 -18.03
N LEU A 19 -10.71 -5.73 -16.99
CA LEU A 19 -9.90 -5.05 -15.98
C LEU A 19 -8.63 -4.44 -16.61
N THR A 20 -8.00 -5.17 -17.53
CA THR A 20 -6.84 -4.69 -18.31
C THR A 20 -7.20 -3.48 -19.18
N ILE A 21 -8.34 -3.54 -19.88
CA ILE A 21 -8.81 -2.45 -20.74
C ILE A 21 -9.16 -1.22 -19.90
N VAL A 22 -9.89 -1.40 -18.80
CA VAL A 22 -10.28 -0.31 -17.91
C VAL A 22 -9.06 0.35 -17.29
N LEU A 23 -8.12 -0.41 -16.72
CA LEU A 23 -6.89 0.15 -16.16
C LEU A 23 -6.02 0.82 -17.24
N GLY A 24 -5.92 0.22 -18.43
CA GLY A 24 -5.18 0.81 -19.54
C GLY A 24 -5.78 2.15 -20.00
N GLN A 25 -7.10 2.21 -20.16
CA GLN A 25 -7.80 3.44 -20.53
C GLN A 25 -7.69 4.52 -19.44
N LEU A 26 -7.80 4.14 -18.16
CA LEU A 26 -7.61 5.07 -17.05
C LEU A 26 -6.18 5.58 -17.00
N GLY A 27 -5.19 4.70 -17.19
CA GLY A 27 -3.77 5.05 -17.24
C GLY A 27 -3.46 6.00 -18.39
N ASP A 28 -3.96 5.71 -19.58
CA ASP A 28 -3.77 6.55 -20.76
C ASP A 28 -4.50 7.89 -20.64
N SER A 29 -5.71 7.90 -20.08
CA SER A 29 -6.48 9.12 -19.82
C SER A 29 -5.77 10.03 -18.82
N LEU A 30 -5.21 9.46 -17.74
CA LEU A 30 -4.42 10.20 -16.75
C LEU A 30 -3.10 10.68 -17.34
N LYS A 31 -2.43 9.85 -18.17
CA LYS A 31 -1.17 10.21 -18.83
C LYS A 31 -1.36 11.38 -19.81
N ARG A 32 -2.45 11.38 -20.59
CA ARG A 32 -2.81 12.49 -21.49
C ARG A 32 -3.05 13.80 -20.76
N ARG A 33 -3.45 13.74 -19.48
CA ARG A 33 -3.66 14.90 -18.60
C ARG A 33 -2.42 15.27 -17.78
N GLU A 34 -1.28 14.63 -18.06
CA GLU A 34 -0.03 14.75 -17.27
C GLU A 34 -0.23 14.53 -15.76
N HIS A 35 -1.27 13.77 -15.39
CA HIS A 35 -1.64 13.62 -13.99
C HIS A 35 -0.69 12.62 -13.29
N PRO A 36 -0.13 12.96 -12.12
CA PRO A 36 0.84 12.11 -11.42
C PRO A 36 0.34 10.68 -11.13
N PHE A 37 -0.97 10.49 -10.97
CA PHE A 37 -1.59 9.17 -10.72
C PHE A 37 -1.47 8.19 -11.91
N ALA A 38 -1.11 8.66 -13.11
CA ALA A 38 -0.89 7.78 -14.25
C ALA A 38 0.18 6.71 -13.93
N THR A 39 1.20 7.07 -13.13
CA THR A 39 2.25 6.15 -12.71
C THR A 39 1.72 5.05 -11.80
N PHE A 40 0.81 5.38 -10.87
CA PHE A 40 0.18 4.40 -9.98
C PHE A 40 -0.67 3.39 -10.77
N VAL A 41 -1.54 3.87 -11.65
CA VAL A 41 -2.42 3.00 -12.46
C VAL A 41 -1.60 2.08 -13.35
N ARG A 42 -0.52 2.61 -13.94
CA ARG A 42 0.43 1.81 -14.71
C ARG A 42 1.10 0.75 -13.85
N ASN A 43 1.60 1.10 -12.67
CA ASN A 43 2.26 0.14 -11.78
C ASN A 43 1.31 -0.98 -11.35
N LEU A 44 0.06 -0.65 -11.07
CA LEU A 44 -0.98 -1.63 -10.77
C LEU A 44 -1.18 -2.61 -11.94
N GLN A 45 -1.23 -2.11 -13.17
CA GLN A 45 -1.44 -2.92 -14.36
C GLN A 45 -0.24 -3.81 -14.73
N TYR A 46 0.99 -3.31 -14.59
CA TYR A 46 2.17 -4.06 -15.02
C TYR A 46 2.79 -4.93 -13.93
N PHE A 47 2.63 -4.57 -12.64
CA PHE A 47 3.23 -5.32 -11.54
C PHE A 47 2.23 -6.18 -10.77
N VAL A 48 1.02 -5.69 -10.51
CA VAL A 48 0.05 -6.42 -9.65
C VAL A 48 -0.81 -7.37 -10.47
N LEU A 49 -1.26 -6.95 -11.64
CA LEU A 49 -2.15 -7.77 -12.47
C LEU A 49 -1.53 -9.12 -12.88
N PRO A 50 -0.30 -9.18 -13.46
CA PRO A 50 0.28 -10.44 -13.91
C PRO A 50 0.36 -11.54 -12.83
N PRO A 51 0.93 -11.30 -11.62
CA PRO A 51 0.96 -12.32 -10.59
C PRO A 51 -0.43 -12.66 -10.04
N LEU A 52 -1.37 -11.70 -10.00
CA LEU A 52 -2.75 -11.96 -9.57
C LEU A 52 -3.44 -12.98 -10.49
N ILE A 53 -3.31 -12.81 -11.80
CA ILE A 53 -3.93 -13.71 -12.79
C ILE A 53 -3.32 -15.09 -12.69
N LEU A 54 -1.99 -15.16 -12.56
CA LEU A 54 -1.30 -16.44 -12.43
C LEU A 54 -1.79 -17.17 -11.18
N LEU A 55 -1.89 -16.51 -10.02
CA LEU A 55 -2.44 -17.12 -8.81
C LEU A 55 -3.87 -17.64 -9.02
N LEU A 56 -4.75 -16.82 -9.60
CA LEU A 56 -6.13 -17.23 -9.87
C LEU A 56 -6.20 -18.44 -10.83
N ILE A 57 -5.32 -18.53 -11.82
CA ILE A 57 -5.26 -19.70 -12.72
C ILE A 57 -4.78 -20.93 -11.95
N PHE A 58 -3.68 -20.82 -11.19
CA PHE A 58 -3.10 -21.96 -10.50
C PHE A 58 -3.99 -22.48 -9.36
N GLU A 59 -4.56 -21.60 -8.55
CA GLU A 59 -5.43 -21.97 -7.43
C GLU A 59 -6.80 -22.44 -7.92
N GLN A 60 -7.42 -21.69 -8.82
CA GLN A 60 -8.85 -21.84 -9.11
C GLN A 60 -9.16 -22.70 -10.34
N ILE A 61 -8.27 -22.74 -11.33
CA ILE A 61 -8.46 -23.55 -12.55
C ILE A 61 -7.70 -24.86 -12.44
N LEU A 62 -6.41 -24.80 -12.10
CA LEU A 62 -5.56 -25.98 -12.08
C LEU A 62 -5.74 -26.79 -10.79
N GLY A 63 -6.06 -26.16 -9.66
CA GLY A 63 -6.27 -26.85 -8.38
C GLY A 63 -5.03 -27.61 -7.91
N TRP A 64 -3.84 -27.19 -8.37
CA TRP A 64 -2.58 -27.89 -8.13
C TRP A 64 -2.09 -27.65 -6.70
N LYS A 65 -2.64 -28.43 -5.77
CA LYS A 65 -2.24 -28.41 -4.35
C LYS A 65 -0.81 -28.92 -4.10
N GLU A 66 -0.18 -29.59 -5.07
CA GLU A 66 1.16 -30.15 -4.88
C GLU A 66 2.28 -29.10 -4.98
N LEU A 67 2.01 -27.91 -5.51
CA LEU A 67 2.98 -26.84 -5.72
C LEU A 67 2.87 -25.71 -4.68
N VAL A 68 2.66 -26.08 -3.41
CA VAL A 68 2.43 -25.13 -2.30
C VAL A 68 3.51 -24.05 -2.22
N VAL A 69 4.79 -24.43 -2.35
CA VAL A 69 5.91 -23.48 -2.29
C VAL A 69 5.90 -22.51 -3.48
N PHE A 70 5.57 -22.98 -4.69
CA PHE A 70 5.50 -22.12 -5.87
C PHE A 70 4.36 -21.10 -5.75
N LEU A 71 3.20 -21.53 -5.25
CA LEU A 71 2.07 -20.64 -4.97
C LEU A 71 2.44 -19.58 -3.92
N GLN A 72 3.09 -19.97 -2.83
CA GLN A 72 3.57 -19.04 -1.80
C GLN A 72 4.56 -18.00 -2.36
N VAL A 73 5.49 -18.42 -3.22
CA VAL A 73 6.43 -17.49 -3.87
C VAL A 73 5.68 -16.52 -4.77
N LEU A 74 4.73 -17.00 -5.57
CA LEU A 74 3.94 -16.17 -6.47
C LEU A 74 3.04 -15.18 -5.69
N GLU A 75 2.47 -15.62 -4.58
CA GLU A 75 1.72 -14.77 -3.64
C GLU A 75 2.63 -13.72 -3.00
N THR A 76 3.85 -14.09 -2.62
CA THR A 76 4.85 -13.12 -2.12
C THR A 76 5.18 -12.06 -3.18
N VAL A 77 5.34 -12.46 -4.45
CA VAL A 77 5.57 -11.52 -5.56
C VAL A 77 4.39 -10.56 -5.73
N LEU A 78 3.16 -11.06 -5.61
CA LEU A 78 1.96 -10.22 -5.62
C LEU A 78 1.99 -9.19 -4.47
N TRP A 79 2.30 -9.61 -3.25
CA TRP A 79 2.41 -8.70 -2.11
C TRP A 79 3.50 -7.64 -2.30
N ILE A 80 4.66 -8.02 -2.84
CA ILE A 80 5.72 -7.07 -3.19
C ILE A 80 5.24 -6.06 -4.24
N ALA A 81 4.51 -6.52 -5.26
CA ALA A 81 3.93 -5.64 -6.27
C ALA A 81 2.88 -4.68 -5.68
N ILE A 82 2.06 -5.14 -4.74
CA ILE A 82 1.08 -4.31 -4.02
C ILE A 82 1.80 -3.26 -3.17
N ILE A 83 2.86 -3.64 -2.46
CA ILE A 83 3.72 -2.71 -1.69
C ILE A 83 4.28 -1.65 -2.61
N TYR A 84 4.94 -2.05 -3.71
CA TYR A 84 5.53 -1.13 -4.67
C TYR A 84 4.51 -0.14 -5.24
N THR A 85 3.33 -0.65 -5.61
CA THR A 85 2.25 0.15 -6.19
C THR A 85 1.66 1.12 -5.16
N THR A 86 1.47 0.68 -3.92
CA THR A 86 1.01 1.53 -2.81
C THR A 86 2.02 2.63 -2.49
N LEU A 87 3.31 2.31 -2.48
CA LEU A 87 4.37 3.29 -2.30
C LEU A 87 4.43 4.32 -3.42
N SER A 88 4.13 3.89 -4.66
CA SER A 88 3.99 4.82 -5.78
C SER A 88 2.80 5.76 -5.61
N LEU A 89 1.68 5.27 -5.05
CA LEU A 89 0.52 6.11 -4.74
C LEU A 89 0.86 7.13 -3.66
N LEU A 90 1.48 6.68 -2.56
CA LEU A 90 1.90 7.58 -1.49
C LEU A 90 2.83 8.64 -2.04
N ARG A 91 3.85 8.28 -2.84
CA ARG A 91 4.73 9.29 -3.45
C ARG A 91 3.93 10.35 -4.19
N VAL A 92 3.01 9.94 -5.06
CA VAL A 92 2.15 10.85 -5.83
C VAL A 92 1.33 11.76 -4.92
N VAL A 93 0.67 11.20 -3.90
CA VAL A 93 -0.15 11.94 -2.92
C VAL A 93 0.69 12.94 -2.14
N LEU A 94 1.93 12.59 -1.84
CA LEU A 94 2.84 13.39 -1.02
C LEU A 94 3.56 14.50 -1.79
N THR A 95 3.75 14.34 -3.10
CA THR A 95 4.47 15.32 -3.95
C THR A 95 3.56 16.27 -4.74
N LEU A 96 2.24 16.27 -4.51
CA LEU A 96 1.31 17.14 -5.26
C LEU A 96 1.53 18.65 -5.01
N ASP A 97 2.22 19.04 -3.94
CA ASP A 97 2.25 20.43 -3.45
C ASP A 97 3.66 21.01 -3.23
N GLU A 98 4.72 20.43 -3.79
CA GLU A 98 6.09 20.96 -3.62
C GLU A 98 6.33 22.27 -4.42
N LYS A 99 5.70 23.38 -3.99
CA LYS A 99 6.28 24.71 -4.16
C LYS A 99 7.30 24.91 -3.05
N TYR A 100 8.56 24.67 -3.38
CA TYR A 100 9.69 24.79 -2.46
C TYR A 100 9.81 26.24 -1.95
N TYR A 101 9.38 26.51 -0.71
CA TYR A 101 9.63 27.79 -0.05
C TYR A 101 10.87 27.69 0.84
N PRO A 102 11.91 28.54 0.65
CA PRO A 102 13.22 28.40 1.30
C PRO A 102 13.21 28.59 2.83
N TRP A 103 12.08 28.97 3.43
CA TRP A 103 11.92 29.21 4.86
C TRP A 103 10.97 28.23 5.57
N GLN A 104 10.49 27.19 4.87
CA GLN A 104 9.70 26.13 5.50
C GLN A 104 10.62 25.08 6.12
N ILE A 105 10.56 24.93 7.44
CA ILE A 105 11.06 23.74 8.13
C ILE A 105 10.24 22.55 7.63
N PRO A 106 10.84 21.47 7.10
CA PRO A 106 10.11 20.36 6.49
C PRO A 106 9.50 19.42 7.56
N VAL A 107 8.71 19.97 8.49
CA VAL A 107 7.98 19.20 9.53
C VAL A 107 7.05 18.17 8.86
N ALA A 108 6.42 18.55 7.74
CA ALA A 108 5.58 17.65 6.96
C ALA A 108 6.34 16.40 6.43
N ASN A 109 7.63 16.56 6.09
CA ASN A 109 8.40 15.48 5.47
C ASN A 109 8.68 14.32 6.47
N LEU A 110 8.87 14.62 7.76
CA LEU A 110 9.03 13.59 8.79
C LEU A 110 7.74 12.78 8.98
N PHE A 111 6.59 13.45 9.09
CA PHE A 111 5.30 12.78 9.23
C PHE A 111 5.02 11.82 8.07
N PHE A 112 5.33 12.25 6.85
CA PHE A 112 5.18 11.42 5.66
C PHE A 112 6.16 10.24 5.59
N GLN A 113 7.38 10.40 6.10
CA GLN A 113 8.32 9.29 6.27
C GLN A 113 7.79 8.24 7.25
N VAL A 114 7.16 8.67 8.35
CA VAL A 114 6.54 7.75 9.33
C VAL A 114 5.36 7.00 8.71
N ILE A 115 4.45 7.68 7.99
CA ILE A 115 3.35 7.02 7.27
C ILE A 115 3.88 5.99 6.28
N ARG A 116 4.89 6.37 5.49
CA ARG A 116 5.51 5.46 4.53
C ARG A 116 6.10 4.22 5.21
N ALA A 117 6.81 4.39 6.32
CA ALA A 117 7.37 3.28 7.08
C ALA A 117 6.27 2.39 7.66
N ALA A 118 5.20 2.98 8.22
CA ALA A 118 4.06 2.24 8.76
C ALA A 118 3.37 1.38 7.70
N VAL A 119 3.13 1.93 6.50
CA VAL A 119 2.52 1.19 5.39
C VAL A 119 3.40 0.02 4.95
N ILE A 120 4.72 0.20 4.87
CA ILE A 120 5.65 -0.89 4.55
C ILE A 120 5.58 -1.98 5.62
N LEU A 121 5.65 -1.60 6.90
CA LEU A 121 5.62 -2.55 8.01
C LEU A 121 4.32 -3.36 8.04
N VAL A 122 3.17 -2.72 7.80
CA VAL A 122 1.87 -3.41 7.77
C VAL A 122 1.81 -4.41 6.61
N LEU A 123 2.19 -4.00 5.40
CA LEU A 123 2.10 -4.87 4.22
C LEU A 123 3.11 -6.03 4.28
N VAL A 124 4.34 -5.78 4.75
CA VAL A 124 5.34 -6.83 4.95
C VAL A 124 4.91 -7.78 6.07
N GLY A 125 4.41 -7.24 7.18
CA GLY A 125 3.89 -8.04 8.29
C GLY A 125 2.72 -8.93 7.86
N TYR A 126 1.80 -8.37 7.06
CA TYR A 126 0.71 -9.13 6.47
C TYR A 126 1.21 -10.26 5.56
N ALA A 127 2.14 -9.96 4.65
CA ALA A 127 2.70 -10.98 3.75
C ALA A 127 3.42 -12.11 4.52
N LEU A 128 4.17 -11.78 5.57
CA LEU A 128 4.82 -12.78 6.42
C LEU A 128 3.80 -13.63 7.19
N ALA A 129 2.75 -13.01 7.73
CA ALA A 129 1.73 -13.70 8.49
C ALA A 129 0.81 -14.56 7.62
N GLU A 130 0.36 -14.05 6.48
CA GLU A 130 -0.64 -14.73 5.66
C GLU A 130 0.01 -15.73 4.69
N VAL A 131 1.08 -15.35 4.00
CA VAL A 131 1.72 -16.21 2.99
C VAL A 131 2.63 -17.26 3.62
N TRP A 132 3.48 -16.81 4.55
CA TRP A 132 4.51 -17.64 5.16
C TRP A 132 4.09 -18.22 6.52
N LYS A 133 2.90 -17.87 7.01
CA LYS A 133 2.36 -18.33 8.30
C LYS A 133 3.31 -18.07 9.47
N VAL A 134 4.10 -17.00 9.38
CA VAL A 134 5.01 -16.55 10.44
C VAL A 134 4.19 -15.91 11.55
N ASP A 135 4.44 -16.34 12.79
CA ASP A 135 3.82 -15.69 13.95
C ASP A 135 4.42 -14.30 14.17
N ILE A 136 3.67 -13.27 13.77
CA ILE A 136 4.03 -11.87 13.94
C ILE A 136 3.64 -11.30 15.31
N SER A 137 3.03 -12.10 16.20
CA SER A 137 2.51 -11.62 17.49
C SER A 137 3.60 -10.98 18.35
N LYS A 138 4.79 -11.57 18.39
CA LYS A 138 5.95 -11.03 19.12
C LYS A 138 6.43 -9.71 18.55
N ALA A 139 6.50 -9.62 17.21
CA ALA A 139 6.89 -8.38 16.53
C ALA A 139 5.84 -7.28 16.79
N ALA A 140 4.55 -7.61 16.66
CA ALA A 140 3.46 -6.68 16.91
C ALA A 140 3.45 -6.16 18.36
N GLN A 141 3.71 -7.03 19.35
CA GLN A 141 3.86 -6.62 20.75
C GLN A 141 5.03 -5.65 20.93
N ALA A 142 6.19 -5.92 20.31
CA ALA A 142 7.34 -5.02 20.36
C ALA A 142 7.05 -3.65 19.72
N PHE A 143 6.35 -3.62 18.57
CA PHE A 143 5.88 -2.38 17.97
C PHE A 143 4.89 -1.63 18.84
N GLY A 144 3.97 -2.33 19.52
CA GLY A 144 3.04 -1.75 20.48
C GLY A 144 3.75 -1.06 21.65
N ILE A 145 4.73 -1.75 22.26
CA ILE A 145 5.54 -1.18 23.34
C ILE A 145 6.36 0.01 22.83
N GLY A 146 6.99 -0.10 21.66
CA GLY A 146 7.75 1.00 21.04
C GLY A 146 6.88 2.23 20.75
N SER A 147 5.66 2.02 20.27
CA SER A 147 4.65 3.06 20.05
C SER A 147 4.28 3.78 21.34
N LEU A 148 4.08 3.04 22.44
CA LEU A 148 3.79 3.64 23.75
C LEU A 148 4.96 4.50 24.24
N VAL A 149 6.19 4.01 24.11
CA VAL A 149 7.39 4.77 24.49
C VAL A 149 7.50 6.07 23.69
N ILE A 150 7.26 6.02 22.37
CA ILE A 150 7.26 7.23 21.52
C ILE A 150 6.15 8.20 21.95
N ALA A 151 4.95 7.70 22.23
CA ALA A 151 3.83 8.54 22.66
C ALA A 151 4.14 9.26 23.99
N LEU A 152 4.71 8.54 24.96
CA LEU A 152 5.14 9.12 26.23
C LEU A 152 6.26 10.14 26.06
N ALA A 153 7.25 9.86 25.20
CA ALA A 153 8.34 10.79 24.93
C ALA A 153 7.88 12.09 24.26
N LEU A 154 6.82 12.04 23.45
CA LEU A 154 6.27 13.21 22.76
C LEU A 154 5.23 13.98 23.58
N GLN A 155 4.80 13.45 24.73
CA GLN A 155 3.71 14.00 25.54
C GLN A 155 3.91 15.48 25.88
N ASP A 156 5.07 15.83 26.46
CA ASP A 156 5.37 17.21 26.85
C ASP A 156 5.49 18.14 25.65
N THR A 157 6.08 17.65 24.56
CA THR A 157 6.25 18.43 23.32
C THR A 157 4.89 18.78 22.72
N LEU A 158 3.99 17.81 22.63
CA LEU A 158 2.64 18.02 22.09
C LEU A 158 1.83 18.95 22.99
N SER A 159 1.93 18.81 24.31
CA SER A 159 1.27 19.69 25.28
C SER A 159 1.69 21.15 25.12
N ASN A 160 3.00 21.38 24.99
CA ASN A 160 3.55 22.72 24.79
C ASN A 160 3.16 23.34 23.44
N LEU A 161 3.12 22.53 22.36
CA LEU A 161 2.68 22.99 21.04
C LEU A 161 1.21 23.42 21.04
N VAL A 162 0.32 22.62 21.65
CA VAL A 162 -1.11 22.97 21.76
C VAL A 162 -1.29 24.23 22.59
N SER A 163 -0.58 24.34 23.72
CA SER A 163 -0.61 25.53 24.57
C SER A 163 -0.17 26.79 23.80
N GLY A 164 0.91 26.69 23.02
CA GLY A 164 1.37 27.79 22.16
C GLY A 164 0.35 28.18 21.08
N PHE A 165 -0.32 27.21 20.45
CA PHE A 165 -1.37 27.49 19.46
C PHE A 165 -2.59 28.17 20.09
N LEU A 166 -3.03 27.71 21.26
CA LEU A 166 -4.16 28.31 21.97
C LEU A 166 -3.86 29.76 22.39
N LEU A 167 -2.64 30.04 22.85
CA LEU A 167 -2.20 31.40 23.16
C LEU A 167 -2.21 32.32 21.93
N LEU A 168 -1.86 31.80 20.74
CA LEU A 168 -1.93 32.55 19.49
C LEU A 168 -3.38 32.76 19.01
N ALA A 169 -4.25 31.76 19.22
CA ALA A 169 -5.64 31.78 18.78
C ALA A 169 -6.52 32.69 19.64
N ASP A 170 -6.30 32.73 20.95
CA ASP A 170 -7.05 33.58 21.87
C ASP A 170 -6.61 35.05 21.81
N SER A 171 -5.49 35.36 21.15
CA SER A 171 -4.91 36.71 21.03
C SER A 171 -5.08 37.57 22.31
N PRO A 172 -4.49 37.18 23.45
CA PRO A 172 -4.65 37.91 24.71
C PRO A 172 -3.84 39.22 24.79
N PHE A 173 -3.28 39.71 23.67
CA PHE A 173 -2.58 41.00 23.55
C PHE A 173 -2.86 41.65 22.20
#